data_AF-A0A316TD16-F1
#
_entry.id   AF-A0A316TD16-F1
#
_cell.length_a   1.000
_cell.length_b   1.000
_cell.length_c   1.000
_cell.angle_alpha   90.00
_cell.angle_beta   90.00
_cell.angle_gamma   90.00
#
_symmetry.space_group_name_H-M   'P 1'
#
loop_
_entity.id
_entity.type
_entity.pdbx_description
1 polymer ?
#
loop_
_entity_poly.entity_id
_entity_poly.type
_entity_poly.pdbx_seq_one_letter_code
_entity_poly.pdbx_strand_id
1 'polypeptide(L)' 'MEKDLLELIELNMGSFSKGQKLIANYILNHYDKAAFMTAAKLGATVGVSESTVVRFATEIGFDGYPKLQKALHEMIR' A
#
# COMPACT_ATOMS: atom_id res chain seq x y z
N MET A 1 -3.59 -7.13 14.86
CA MET A 1 -3.79 -7.37 13.42
C MET A 1 -3.65 -6.09 12.60
N GLU A 2 -4.07 -4.92 13.07
CA GLU A 2 -3.90 -3.66 12.32
C GLU A 2 -2.47 -3.09 12.30
N LYS A 3 -1.77 -3.11 13.44
CA LYS A 3 -0.34 -2.73 13.52
C LYS A 3 0.56 -3.58 12.60
N ASP A 4 0.11 -4.80 12.30
CA ASP A 4 0.85 -5.80 11.54
C ASP A 4 1.13 -5.34 10.09
N LEU A 5 0.19 -4.61 9.47
CA LEU A 5 0.37 -4.15 8.08
C LEU A 5 1.46 -3.08 7.95
N LEU A 6 1.44 -2.05 8.82
CA LEU A 6 2.44 -0.99 8.74
C LEU A 6 3.83 -1.54 9.11
N GLU A 7 3.89 -2.39 10.14
CA GLU A 7 5.13 -3.07 10.53
C GLU A 7 5.67 -3.95 9.40
N LEU A 8 4.82 -4.73 8.72
CA LEU A 8 5.19 -5.51 7.53
C LEU A 8 5.79 -4.62 6.43
N ILE A 9 5.19 -3.46 6.16
CA ILE A 9 5.67 -2.51 5.16
C ILE A 9 7.03 -1.93 5.57
N GLU A 10 7.21 -1.57 6.84
CA GLU A 10 8.47 -1.04 7.36
C GLU A 10 9.60 -2.09 7.29
N LEU A 11 9.33 -3.32 7.72
CA LEU A 11 10.29 -4.43 7.70
C LEU A 11 10.77 -4.77 6.29
N ASN A 12 9.90 -4.64 5.29
CA ASN A 12 10.24 -4.90 3.88
C ASN A 12 10.76 -3.67 3.12
N MET A 13 10.86 -2.49 3.76
CA MET A 13 11.25 -1.25 3.08
C MET A 13 12.61 -1.35 2.38
N GLY A 14 13.55 -2.14 2.94
CA GLY A 14 14.87 -2.36 2.35
C GLY A 14 14.83 -3.06 0.99
N SER A 15 13.92 -4.03 0.80
CA SER A 15 13.81 -4.86 -0.41
C SER A 15 12.97 -4.22 -1.52
N PHE A 16 12.16 -3.21 -1.19
CA PHE A 16 11.32 -2.54 -2.17
C PHE A 16 12.11 -1.78 -3.25
N SER A 17 11.64 -1.91 -4.49
CA SER A 17 12.06 -1.07 -5.63
C SER A 17 11.69 0.41 -5.39
N LYS A 18 12.24 1.31 -6.20
CA LYS A 18 11.95 2.75 -6.09
C LYS A 18 10.45 3.07 -6.15
N GLY A 19 9.70 2.42 -7.05
CA GLY A 19 8.26 2.62 -7.17
C GLY A 19 7.48 2.06 -5.98
N GLN A 20 7.87 0.89 -5.48
CA GLN A 20 7.26 0.28 -4.29
C GLN A 20 7.53 1.12 -3.04
N LYS A 21 8.73 1.71 -2.90
CA LYS A 21 9.05 2.66 -1.82
C LYS A 21 8.14 3.89 -1.83
N LEU A 22 7.77 4.40 -3.01
CA LEU A 22 6.83 5.53 -3.11
C LEU A 22 5.44 5.14 -2.59
N ILE A 23 4.95 3.96 -2.97
CA ILE A 23 3.66 3.44 -2.49
C ILE A 23 3.71 3.20 -0.97
N ALA A 24 4.72 2.47 -0.51
CA ALA A 24 4.93 2.14 0.90
C ALA A 24 5.01 3.39 1.78
N ASN A 25 5.83 4.38 1.40
CA ASN A 25 5.93 5.64 2.13
C ASN A 25 4.60 6.39 2.19
N TYR A 26 3.82 6.42 1.09
CA TYR A 26 2.51 7.06 1.13
C TYR A 26 1.56 6.35 2.08
N ILE A 27 1.53 5.02 2.08
CA ILE A 27 0.72 4.24 3.02
C ILE A 27 1.14 4.50 4.46
N LEU A 28 2.45 4.46 4.79
CA LEU A 28 2.93 4.70 6.15
C LEU A 28 2.56 6.10 6.69
N ASN A 29 2.58 7.11 5.83
CA ASN A 29 2.30 8.49 6.25
C ASN A 29 0.81 8.90 6.13
N HIS A 30 0.05 8.23 5.27
CA HIS A 30 -1.31 8.62 4.86
C HIS A 30 -2.23 7.39 4.66
N TYR A 31 -2.13 6.37 5.51
CA TYR A 31 -2.92 5.14 5.41
C TYR A 31 -4.43 5.42 5.44
N ASP A 32 -4.84 6.41 6.23
CA ASP A 32 -6.22 6.92 6.34
C ASP A 32 -6.76 7.33 4.97
N LYS A 33 -5.97 8.05 4.17
CA LYS A 33 -6.33 8.45 2.81
C LYS A 33 -6.22 7.29 1.84
N ALA A 34 -5.15 6.51 1.92
CA ALA A 34 -4.90 5.37 1.03
C ALA A 34 -6.04 4.35 1.08
N ALA A 35 -6.65 4.16 2.25
CA ALA A 35 -7.79 3.27 2.43
C ALA A 35 -8.97 3.64 1.50
N PHE A 36 -9.22 4.92 1.23
CA PHE A 36 -10.31 5.36 0.36
C PHE A 36 -9.90 5.61 -1.10
N MET A 37 -8.65 5.30 -1.48
CA MET A 37 -8.13 5.49 -2.84
C MET A 37 -8.20 4.20 -3.65
N THR A 38 -8.62 4.28 -4.91
CA THR A 38 -8.43 3.18 -5.89
C THR A 38 -6.95 3.00 -6.21
N ALA A 39 -6.58 1.83 -6.77
CA ALA A 39 -5.20 1.56 -7.18
C ALA A 39 -4.71 2.60 -8.20
N ALA A 40 -5.55 2.97 -9.18
CA ALA A 40 -5.26 4.01 -10.15
C ALA A 40 -5.01 5.37 -9.48
N LYS A 41 -5.84 5.75 -8.49
CA LYS A 41 -5.70 7.02 -7.80
C LYS A 41 -4.45 7.07 -6.93
N LEU A 42 -4.17 6.01 -6.17
CA LEU A 42 -2.94 5.89 -5.38
C LEU A 42 -1.70 5.96 -6.28
N GLY A 43 -1.72 5.22 -7.39
CA GLY A 43 -0.63 5.21 -8.37
C GLY A 43 -0.35 6.61 -8.92
N ALA A 44 -1.39 7.31 -9.38
CA ALA A 44 -1.28 8.69 -9.85
C ALA A 44 -0.75 9.64 -8.75
N THR A 45 -1.18 9.48 -7.50
CA THR A 45 -0.74 10.32 -6.38
C THR A 45 0.74 10.17 -6.07
N VAL A 46 1.29 8.95 -6.16
CA VAL A 46 2.70 8.69 -5.83
C VAL A 46 3.62 8.64 -7.06
N GLY A 47 3.07 8.83 -8.27
CA GLY A 47 3.84 8.88 -9.52
C GLY A 47 4.21 7.49 -10.08
N VAL A 48 3.35 6.48 -9.91
CA VAL A 48 3.54 5.13 -10.46
C VAL A 48 2.29 4.66 -11.22
N SER A 49 2.42 3.60 -12.02
CA SER A 49 1.26 3.02 -12.71
C SER A 49 0.32 2.30 -11.74
N GLU A 50 -0.96 2.20 -12.09
CA GLU A 50 -1.93 1.35 -11.40
C GLU A 50 -1.44 -0.10 -11.26
N SER A 51 -0.86 -0.66 -12.33
CA SER A 51 -0.30 -2.02 -12.32
C SER A 51 0.84 -2.19 -11.32
N THR A 52 1.59 -1.12 -11.03
CA THR A 52 2.64 -1.14 -9.99
C THR A 52 2.03 -1.19 -8.60
N VAL A 53 0.91 -0.50 -8.36
CA VAL A 53 0.17 -0.56 -7.10
C VAL A 53 -0.44 -1.94 -6.87
N VAL A 54 -1.04 -2.54 -7.90
CA VAL A 54 -1.61 -3.90 -7.80
C VAL A 54 -0.51 -4.93 -7.51
N ARG A 55 0.61 -4.88 -8.25
CA ARG A 55 1.76 -5.76 -7.98
C ARG A 55 2.36 -5.55 -6.60
N PHE A 56 2.45 -4.31 -6.12
CA PHE A 56 2.93 -4.03 -4.77
C PHE A 56 2.08 -4.77 -3.73
N ALA A 57 0.75 -4.70 -3.81
CA ALA A 57 -0.13 -5.43 -2.89
C ALA A 57 0.13 -6.94 -2.91
N THR A 58 0.32 -7.54 -4.09
CA THR A 58 0.68 -8.96 -4.22
C THR A 58 2.04 -9.28 -3.63
N GLU A 59 3.04 -8.42 -3.82
CA GLU A 59 4.40 -8.61 -3.29
C GLU A 59 4.41 -8.67 -1.75
N ILE A 60 3.57 -7.86 -1.10
CA ILE A 60 3.44 -7.83 0.36
C ILE A 60 2.37 -8.82 0.88
N GLY A 61 1.99 -9.81 0.07
CA GLY A 61 1.19 -10.96 0.50
C GLY A 61 -0.34 -10.81 0.40
N PHE A 62 -0.84 -9.74 -0.21
CA PHE A 62 -2.29 -9.57 -0.43
C PHE A 62 -2.72 -10.08 -1.80
N ASP A 63 -3.93 -10.63 -1.88
CA ASP A 63 -4.55 -10.99 -3.17
C ASP A 63 -5.08 -9.73 -3.89
N GLY A 64 -4.14 -8.94 -4.38
CA GLY A 64 -4.37 -7.69 -5.07
C GLY A 64 -4.71 -6.49 -4.17
N TYR A 65 -4.77 -5.33 -4.81
CA TYR A 65 -4.99 -4.06 -4.11
C TYR A 65 -6.32 -3.97 -3.32
N PRO A 66 -7.46 -4.53 -3.77
CA PRO A 66 -8.70 -4.48 -2.99
C PRO A 66 -8.58 -5.11 -1.59
N LYS A 67 -7.77 -6.16 -1.44
CA LYS A 67 -7.53 -6.80 -0.13
C LYS A 67 -6.65 -5.94 0.77
N LEU A 68 -5.59 -5.35 0.22
CA LEU A 68 -4.77 -4.35 0.92
C LEU A 68 -5.63 -3.15 1.35
N GLN A 69 -6.45 -2.62 0.45
CA GLN A 69 -7.35 -1.50 0.73
C GLN A 69 -8.34 -1.82 1.85
N LYS A 70 -8.90 -3.04 1.87
CA LYS A 70 -9.76 -3.50 2.98
C LYS A 70 -9.02 -3.52 4.31
N ALA A 71 -7.77 -4.02 4.33
CA ALA A 71 -6.95 -4.01 5.54
C ALA A 71 -6.69 -2.58 6.03
N LEU A 72 -6.37 -1.65 5.12
CA LEU A 72 -6.21 -0.24 5.45
C LEU A 72 -7.51 0.39 6.00
N HIS A 73 -8.68 0.03 5.46
CA HIS A 73 -9.97 0.48 5.99
C HIS A 73 -10.26 -0.06 7.38
N GLU A 74 -9.89 -1.31 7.68
CA GLU A 74 -10.09 -1.92 8.99
C GLU A 74 -9.27 -1.17 10.06
N MET A 75 -8.08 -0.69 9.73
CA MET A 75 -7.23 0.13 10.63
C MET A 75 -7.80 1.51 11.02
N ILE A 76 -8.86 1.96 10.37
CA ILE A 76 -9.51 3.26 10.64
C ILE A 76 -10.72 3.07 11.57
N ARG A 77 -11.22 1.84 11.71
CA ARG A 77 -12.46 1.55 12.44
C ARG A 77 -12.26 1.38 13.95
#